data_AF-A0A3D4AT73-F1
#
_entry.id   AF-A0A3D4AT73-F1
#
_cell.length_a   1.000
_cell.length_b   1.000
_cell.length_c   1.000
_cell.angle_alpha   90.00
_cell.angle_beta   90.00
_cell.angle_gamma   90.00
#
_symmetry.space_group_name_H-M   'P 1'
#
loop_
_entity.id
_entity.type
_entity.pdbx_description
1 polymer ?
#
loop_
_entity_poly.entity_id
_entity_poly.type
_entity_poly.pdbx_seq_one_letter_code
_entity_poly.pdbx_strand_id
1 'polypeptide(L)'
;MSISSAIKSIQDIMRKDAGVDGDAQRLGQMSWLLFLKVFDAQEEELELELDDYREPIPEQFLWRNWAADNEGMTGDELLEFVNDKLFPELKNLTAPIDKNPRGYVVTQAFSDAFNYMKNGTLLRQVINKLNEIDFTDSKERHLFGDLYEQILKDLQSAGNAGEFYTPRAITKFIVAVTDPKLGESIMDPACGTGGFLACAFDHVKANYVKSGDDHQILQKQIHGVEKKQLPHLLCTTNMMLHGIEVPVQVKHGNTLNKPLSSWDDQVDVIITNPPFGGTEEDGIEKNFPSDMQTRETADLFLQLIIEVLNTKGRAAVVLPDGTLFGEGV
;
A
#
# COMPACT_ATOMS: atom_id res chain seq x y z
N MET A 1 -17.53 18.69 9.24
CA MET A 1 -16.27 19.33 8.78
C MET A 1 -16.00 18.82 7.37
N SER A 2 -15.43 19.58 6.43
CA SER A 2 -15.07 19.00 5.13
C SER A 2 -13.80 18.16 5.28
N ILE A 3 -13.71 17.05 4.58
CA ILE A 3 -12.57 16.11 4.59
C ILE A 3 -11.24 16.84 4.31
N SER A 4 -11.24 17.72 3.30
CA SER A 4 -10.10 18.57 2.96
C SER A 4 -9.67 19.46 4.13
N SER A 5 -10.61 19.97 4.94
CA SER A 5 -10.27 20.75 6.13
C SER A 5 -9.70 19.90 7.27
N ALA A 6 -10.11 18.62 7.39
CA ALA A 6 -9.53 17.69 8.37
C ALA A 6 -8.08 17.34 8.02
N ILE A 7 -7.77 16.97 6.75
CA ILE A 7 -6.40 16.72 6.28
C ILE A 7 -5.54 17.95 6.51
N LYS A 8 -6.02 19.12 6.07
CA LYS A 8 -5.28 20.36 6.21
C LYS A 8 -4.98 20.66 7.68
N SER A 9 -5.96 20.46 8.58
CA SER A 9 -5.75 20.60 10.01
C SER A 9 -4.70 19.64 10.56
N ILE A 10 -4.71 18.38 10.13
CA ILE A 10 -3.70 17.37 10.53
C ILE A 10 -2.30 17.80 10.06
N GLN A 11 -2.17 18.17 8.78
CA GLN A 11 -0.92 18.67 8.22
C GLN A 11 -0.43 19.93 8.93
N ASP A 12 -1.33 20.86 9.27
CA ASP A 12 -1.02 22.09 10.01
C ASP A 12 -0.56 21.81 11.45
N ILE A 13 -1.07 20.77 12.09
CA ILE A 13 -0.57 20.29 13.39
C ILE A 13 0.84 19.72 13.22
N MET A 14 1.05 18.83 12.24
CA MET A 14 2.35 18.21 11.99
C MET A 14 3.44 19.23 11.62
N ARG A 15 3.10 20.32 10.93
CA ARG A 15 4.05 21.42 10.61
C ARG A 15 4.64 22.11 11.85
N LYS A 16 4.02 21.98 13.01
CA LYS A 16 4.51 22.56 14.27
C LYS A 16 5.50 21.63 15.00
N ASP A 17 5.58 20.37 14.59
CA ASP A 17 6.45 19.38 15.21
C ASP A 17 7.85 19.44 14.59
N ALA A 18 8.88 19.62 15.41
CA ALA A 18 10.26 19.73 14.96
C ALA A 18 10.83 18.41 14.37
N GLY A 19 10.17 17.29 14.61
CA GLY A 19 10.57 15.98 14.12
C GLY A 19 10.16 15.65 12.69
N VAL A 20 9.18 16.38 12.14
CA VAL A 20 8.62 16.08 10.81
C VAL A 20 9.05 17.13 9.80
N ASP A 21 9.99 16.75 8.95
CA ASP A 21 10.52 17.57 7.88
C ASP A 21 9.99 17.16 6.49
N GLY A 22 9.53 18.15 5.73
CA GLY A 22 8.96 17.93 4.40
C GLY A 22 7.62 17.18 4.36
N ASP A 23 7.01 17.16 3.18
CA ASP A 23 5.69 16.55 2.98
C ASP A 23 5.76 15.01 3.00
N ALA A 24 6.85 14.41 2.54
CA ALA A 24 7.02 12.95 2.56
C ALA A 24 6.98 12.36 3.97
N GLN A 25 7.62 13.01 4.96
CA GLN A 25 7.55 12.54 6.34
C GLN A 25 6.17 12.77 6.95
N ARG A 26 5.51 13.91 6.67
CA ARG A 26 4.12 14.15 7.09
C ARG A 26 3.18 13.08 6.57
N LEU A 27 3.31 12.74 5.29
CA LEU A 27 2.54 11.69 4.65
C LEU A 27 2.86 10.34 5.30
N GLY A 28 4.13 10.01 5.53
CA GLY A 28 4.51 8.80 6.25
C GLY A 28 3.93 8.71 7.66
N GLN A 29 3.89 9.81 8.41
CA GLN A 29 3.25 9.86 9.73
C GLN A 29 1.74 9.61 9.65
N MET A 30 1.08 10.21 8.68
CA MET A 30 -0.35 10.00 8.47
C MET A 30 -0.65 8.58 7.99
N SER A 31 0.20 7.99 7.14
CA SER A 31 -0.01 6.65 6.57
C SER A 31 -0.08 5.56 7.64
N TRP A 32 0.86 5.54 8.61
CA TRP A 32 0.86 4.47 9.61
C TRP A 32 -0.28 4.63 10.63
N LEU A 33 -0.63 5.88 10.99
CA LEU A 33 -1.77 6.17 11.85
C LEU A 33 -3.08 5.74 11.19
N LEU A 34 -3.26 6.09 9.91
CA LEU A 34 -4.41 5.70 9.13
C LEU A 34 -4.49 4.19 8.95
N PHE A 35 -3.35 3.53 8.66
CA PHE A 35 -3.30 2.08 8.56
C PHE A 35 -3.82 1.42 9.84
N LEU A 36 -3.31 1.78 11.02
CA LEU A 36 -3.76 1.18 12.29
C LEU A 36 -5.23 1.45 12.55
N LYS A 37 -5.72 2.64 12.21
CA LYS A 37 -7.12 2.99 12.39
C LYS A 37 -8.04 2.19 11.47
N VAL A 38 -7.70 2.07 10.19
CA VAL A 38 -8.44 1.27 9.21
C VAL A 38 -8.41 -0.20 9.60
N PHE A 39 -7.24 -0.68 10.01
CA PHE A 39 -7.05 -2.05 10.48
C PHE A 39 -7.96 -2.37 11.66
N ASP A 40 -7.94 -1.54 12.70
CA ASP A 40 -8.76 -1.80 13.89
C ASP A 40 -10.26 -1.73 13.61
N ALA A 41 -10.70 -0.83 12.72
CA ALA A 41 -12.10 -0.77 12.30
C ALA A 41 -12.55 -2.04 11.56
N GLN A 42 -11.65 -2.70 10.82
CA GLN A 42 -11.93 -4.01 10.23
C GLN A 42 -11.92 -5.12 11.27
N GLU A 43 -11.01 -5.07 12.25
CA GLU A 43 -11.00 -6.02 13.36
C GLU A 43 -12.29 -5.94 14.18
N GLU A 44 -12.85 -4.75 14.42
CA GLU A 44 -14.16 -4.55 15.08
C GLU A 44 -15.30 -5.24 14.31
N GLU A 45 -15.33 -5.10 12.98
CA GLU A 45 -16.35 -5.73 12.15
C GLU A 45 -16.23 -7.26 12.20
N LEU A 46 -15.01 -7.79 12.09
CA LEU A 46 -14.75 -9.23 12.16
C LEU A 46 -15.04 -9.84 13.53
N GLU A 47 -14.75 -9.12 14.61
CA GLU A 47 -15.07 -9.54 15.98
C GLU A 47 -16.59 -9.71 16.19
N LEU A 48 -17.41 -8.89 15.53
CA LEU A 48 -18.87 -9.00 15.58
C LEU A 48 -19.42 -10.14 14.70
N GLU A 49 -18.73 -10.49 13.63
CA GLU A 49 -19.15 -11.50 12.66
C GLU A 49 -18.70 -12.93 13.01
N LEU A 50 -17.59 -13.08 13.73
CA LEU A 50 -16.93 -14.36 13.97
C LEU A 50 -17.04 -14.80 15.44
N ASP A 51 -17.64 -15.97 15.68
CA ASP A 51 -17.88 -16.50 17.04
C ASP A 51 -16.61 -16.80 17.86
N ASP A 52 -15.50 -17.16 17.19
CA ASP A 52 -14.20 -17.53 17.81
C ASP A 52 -13.07 -16.59 17.34
N TYR A 53 -13.38 -15.30 17.24
CA TYR A 53 -12.42 -14.29 16.81
C TYR A 53 -11.19 -14.23 17.73
N ARG A 54 -10.02 -14.02 17.12
CA ARG A 54 -8.75 -13.81 17.82
C ARG A 54 -8.04 -12.62 17.21
N GLU A 55 -7.59 -11.72 18.07
CA GLU A 55 -6.88 -10.53 17.66
C GLU A 55 -5.56 -10.93 16.98
N PRO A 56 -5.29 -10.40 15.77
CA PRO A 56 -4.06 -10.71 15.05
C PRO A 56 -2.82 -10.02 15.62
N ILE A 57 -3.01 -9.01 16.47
CA ILE A 57 -1.97 -8.26 17.16
C ILE A 57 -2.32 -8.16 18.66
N PRO A 58 -1.35 -7.92 19.56
CA PRO A 58 -1.65 -7.72 20.98
C PRO A 58 -2.68 -6.61 21.20
N GLU A 59 -3.70 -6.87 22.01
CA GLU A 59 -4.86 -5.97 22.24
C GLU A 59 -4.44 -4.53 22.53
N GLN A 60 -3.42 -4.32 23.36
CA GLN A 60 -2.91 -2.98 23.71
C GLN A 60 -2.48 -2.12 22.51
N PHE A 61 -2.24 -2.72 21.34
CA PHE A 61 -1.83 -2.04 20.11
C PHE A 61 -2.98 -1.77 19.12
N LEU A 62 -4.18 -2.30 19.40
CA LEU A 62 -5.40 -1.94 18.66
C LEU A 62 -5.74 -0.47 18.89
N TRP A 63 -6.16 0.24 17.85
CA TRP A 63 -6.43 1.69 17.89
C TRP A 63 -7.40 2.07 19.02
N ARG A 64 -8.46 1.29 19.20
CA ARG A 64 -9.48 1.46 20.24
C ARG A 64 -8.92 1.47 21.67
N ASN A 65 -7.78 0.82 21.91
CA ASN A 65 -7.21 0.64 23.24
C ASN A 65 -6.21 1.73 23.66
N TRP A 66 -5.61 2.48 22.72
CA TRP A 66 -4.61 3.51 23.05
C TRP A 66 -4.89 4.89 22.41
N ALA A 67 -5.62 4.92 21.29
CA ALA A 67 -5.83 6.12 20.49
C ALA A 67 -7.26 6.66 20.55
N ALA A 68 -8.29 5.81 20.70
CA ALA A 68 -9.69 6.23 20.58
C ALA A 68 -10.18 7.20 21.68
N ASP A 69 -9.65 7.11 22.90
CA ASP A 69 -9.95 8.10 23.94
C ASP A 69 -9.22 9.43 23.64
N ASN A 70 -9.99 10.49 23.39
CA ASN A 70 -9.46 11.82 23.09
C ASN A 70 -8.69 12.44 24.28
N GLU A 71 -8.96 11.98 25.50
CA GLU A 71 -8.27 12.40 26.73
C GLU A 71 -7.22 11.36 27.20
N GLY A 72 -6.92 10.35 26.37
CA GLY A 72 -5.94 9.29 26.66
C GLY A 72 -4.48 9.76 26.64
N MET A 73 -3.54 8.80 26.61
CA MET A 73 -2.09 9.03 26.67
C MET A 73 -1.62 10.20 25.80
N THR A 74 -0.80 11.10 26.34
CA THR A 74 -0.30 12.29 25.63
C THR A 74 1.11 12.65 26.11
N GLY A 75 1.75 13.64 25.47
CA GLY A 75 3.10 14.07 25.85
C GLY A 75 4.12 12.93 25.77
N ASP A 76 5.06 12.91 26.72
CA ASP A 76 6.17 11.94 26.72
C ASP A 76 5.68 10.50 26.83
N GLU A 77 4.63 10.24 27.62
CA GLU A 77 4.04 8.91 27.77
C GLU A 77 3.59 8.32 26.43
N LEU A 78 2.95 9.14 25.58
CA LEU A 78 2.52 8.70 24.25
C LEU A 78 3.71 8.43 23.34
N LEU A 79 4.75 9.25 23.40
CA LEU A 79 5.96 9.04 22.58
C LEU A 79 6.71 7.77 23.00
N GLU A 80 6.85 7.53 24.31
CA GLU A 80 7.46 6.31 24.84
C GLU A 80 6.64 5.08 24.42
N PHE A 81 5.31 5.13 24.56
CA PHE A 81 4.44 4.05 24.10
C PHE A 81 4.63 3.75 22.59
N VAL A 82 4.59 4.78 21.75
CA VAL A 82 4.71 4.63 20.30
C VAL A 82 6.10 4.13 19.90
N ASN A 83 7.16 4.78 20.38
CA ASN A 83 8.53 4.51 19.94
C ASN A 83 9.13 3.24 20.54
N ASP A 84 8.82 2.95 21.81
CA ASP A 84 9.52 1.92 22.57
C ASP A 84 8.69 0.65 22.73
N LYS A 85 7.37 0.70 22.49
CA LYS A 85 6.47 -0.47 22.58
C LYS A 85 5.78 -0.77 21.26
N LEU A 86 4.95 0.12 20.75
CA LEU A 86 4.09 -0.12 19.58
C LEU A 86 4.93 -0.50 18.34
N PHE A 87 5.86 0.37 17.93
CA PHE A 87 6.66 0.11 16.73
C PHE A 87 7.56 -1.14 16.86
N PRO A 88 8.36 -1.30 17.93
CA PRO A 88 9.21 -2.48 18.08
C PRO A 88 8.43 -3.80 18.11
N GLU A 89 7.30 -3.86 18.80
CA GLU A 89 6.51 -5.10 18.91
C GLU A 89 5.81 -5.45 17.60
N LEU A 90 5.21 -4.47 16.90
CA LEU A 90 4.57 -4.74 15.61
C LEU A 90 5.58 -5.14 14.52
N LYS A 91 6.79 -4.56 14.53
CA LYS A 91 7.88 -4.94 13.62
C LYS A 91 8.39 -6.37 13.84
N ASN A 92 8.40 -6.83 15.09
CA ASN A 92 8.95 -8.13 15.48
C ASN A 92 7.86 -9.19 15.73
N LEU A 93 6.60 -8.87 15.41
CA LEU A 93 5.48 -9.77 15.59
C LEU A 93 5.69 -11.06 14.78
N THR A 94 5.64 -12.20 15.47
CA THR A 94 5.69 -13.50 14.80
C THR A 94 4.31 -13.86 14.27
N ALA A 95 4.07 -13.54 12.99
CA ALA A 95 2.80 -13.80 12.32
C ALA A 95 3.02 -14.60 11.02
N PRO A 96 3.08 -15.95 11.09
CA PRO A 96 3.16 -16.78 9.90
C PRO A 96 1.90 -16.59 9.02
N ILE A 97 2.07 -16.42 7.71
CA ILE A 97 0.97 -16.15 6.76
C ILE A 97 -0.14 -17.21 6.85
N ASP A 98 0.21 -18.48 7.07
CA ASP A 98 -0.73 -19.60 7.16
C ASP A 98 -1.57 -19.62 8.44
N LYS A 99 -1.14 -18.89 9.49
CA LYS A 99 -1.79 -18.90 10.82
C LYS A 99 -2.34 -17.55 11.25
N ASN A 100 -1.64 -16.48 10.90
CA ASN A 100 -1.98 -15.11 11.24
C ASN A 100 -1.69 -14.17 10.06
N PRO A 101 -2.45 -14.29 8.95
CA PRO A 101 -2.21 -13.48 7.75
C PRO A 101 -2.47 -11.98 7.98
N ARG A 102 -3.40 -11.62 8.86
CA ARG A 102 -3.66 -10.21 9.23
C ARG A 102 -2.49 -9.63 10.02
N GLY A 103 -1.98 -10.36 11.01
CA GLY A 103 -0.78 -9.96 11.75
C GLY A 103 0.45 -9.84 10.86
N TYR A 104 0.58 -10.72 9.85
CA TYR A 104 1.65 -10.62 8.85
C TYR A 104 1.58 -9.31 8.07
N VAL A 105 0.38 -8.90 7.64
CA VAL A 105 0.17 -7.62 6.96
C VAL A 105 0.61 -6.45 7.85
N VAL A 106 0.30 -6.49 9.15
CA VAL A 106 0.77 -5.48 10.12
C VAL A 106 2.31 -5.47 10.21
N THR A 107 2.95 -6.63 10.33
CA THR A 107 4.42 -6.73 10.37
C THR A 107 5.07 -6.13 9.13
N GLN A 108 4.52 -6.41 7.94
CA GLN A 108 5.02 -5.83 6.69
C GLN A 108 4.82 -4.31 6.64
N ALA A 109 3.61 -3.84 7.00
CA ALA A 109 3.25 -2.42 7.06
C ALA A 109 4.15 -1.62 8.02
N PHE A 110 4.65 -2.25 9.09
CA PHE A 110 5.51 -1.61 10.09
C PHE A 110 7.01 -1.82 9.89
N SER A 111 7.44 -2.80 9.08
CA SER A 111 8.85 -3.24 8.94
C SER A 111 9.86 -2.07 8.92
N ASP A 112 9.71 -1.15 7.98
CA ASP A 112 10.55 0.05 7.85
C ASP A 112 9.82 1.37 8.20
N ALA A 113 8.68 1.28 8.90
CA ALA A 113 7.96 2.47 9.36
C ALA A 113 8.65 3.08 10.60
N PHE A 114 8.58 4.41 10.74
CA PHE A 114 9.08 5.12 11.93
C PHE A 114 8.11 6.22 12.35
N ASN A 115 8.02 6.47 13.66
CA ASN A 115 7.44 7.70 14.17
C ASN A 115 8.49 8.81 14.15
N TYR A 116 8.20 9.87 13.40
CA TYR A 116 9.07 11.05 13.28
C TYR A 116 8.65 12.16 14.23
N MET A 117 7.39 12.20 14.70
CA MET A 117 6.92 13.24 15.62
C MET A 117 7.68 13.18 16.95
N LYS A 118 8.14 14.34 17.42
CA LYS A 118 8.90 14.51 18.66
C LYS A 118 8.10 15.19 19.77
N ASN A 119 6.86 15.61 19.51
CA ASN A 119 5.97 16.18 20.50
C ASN A 119 4.70 15.33 20.64
N GLY A 120 4.59 14.58 21.74
CA GLY A 120 3.45 13.70 21.98
C GLY A 120 2.12 14.43 22.13
N THR A 121 2.13 15.69 22.56
CA THR A 121 0.92 16.52 22.60
C THR A 121 0.44 16.87 21.20
N LEU A 122 1.35 17.12 20.25
CA LEU A 122 0.98 17.31 18.84
C LEU A 122 0.54 15.99 18.20
N LEU A 123 1.21 14.88 18.51
CA LEU A 123 0.79 13.55 18.05
C LEU A 123 -0.63 13.22 18.53
N ARG A 124 -0.95 13.48 19.81
CA ARG A 124 -2.31 13.36 20.34
C ARG A 124 -3.32 14.24 19.60
N GLN A 125 -2.97 15.48 19.27
CA GLN A 125 -3.85 16.34 18.46
C GLN A 125 -4.12 15.76 17.06
N VAL A 126 -3.12 15.15 16.42
CA VAL A 126 -3.30 14.43 15.15
C VAL A 126 -4.24 13.24 15.33
N ILE A 127 -4.01 12.41 16.35
CA ILE A 127 -4.85 11.24 16.66
C ILE A 127 -6.31 11.66 16.90
N ASN A 128 -6.55 12.71 17.69
CA ASN A 128 -7.89 13.20 17.98
C ASN A 128 -8.58 13.71 16.70
N LYS A 129 -7.83 14.35 15.79
CA LYS A 129 -8.36 14.73 14.47
C LYS A 129 -8.72 13.53 13.61
N LEU A 130 -7.94 12.46 13.70
CA LEU A 130 -8.28 11.21 13.02
C LEU A 130 -9.52 10.56 13.65
N ASN A 131 -9.68 10.60 14.98
CA ASN A 131 -10.87 10.11 15.72
C ASN A 131 -12.18 10.78 15.30
N GLU A 132 -12.14 12.01 14.76
CA GLU A 132 -13.33 12.69 14.22
C GLU A 132 -13.90 12.03 12.95
N ILE A 133 -13.17 11.07 12.36
CA ILE A 133 -13.58 10.30 11.18
C ILE A 133 -14.10 8.93 11.63
N ASP A 134 -15.35 8.60 11.38
CA ASP A 134 -15.91 7.28 11.68
C ASP A 134 -15.69 6.32 10.50
N PHE A 135 -15.11 5.16 10.76
CA PHE A 135 -14.78 4.15 9.75
C PHE A 135 -15.83 3.03 9.66
N THR A 136 -16.76 2.99 10.62
CA THR A 136 -17.81 1.98 10.70
C THR A 136 -19.04 2.34 9.87
N ASP A 137 -19.27 3.63 9.60
CA ASP A 137 -20.38 4.07 8.75
C ASP A 137 -20.04 3.92 7.25
N SER A 138 -20.84 3.12 6.54
CA SER A 138 -20.71 2.90 5.08
C SER A 138 -20.70 4.17 4.22
N LYS A 139 -21.40 5.25 4.62
CA LYS A 139 -21.35 6.55 3.94
C LYS A 139 -20.05 7.28 4.25
N GLU A 140 -19.52 7.13 5.45
CA GLU A 140 -18.22 7.69 5.84
C GLU A 140 -17.03 6.91 5.25
N ARG A 141 -17.18 5.61 4.94
CA ARG A 141 -16.18 4.83 4.17
C ARG A 141 -15.90 5.44 2.79
N HIS A 142 -16.93 5.92 2.08
CA HIS A 142 -16.73 6.63 0.81
C HIS A 142 -15.99 7.96 0.99
N LEU A 143 -16.33 8.71 2.03
CA LEU A 143 -15.62 9.93 2.41
C LEU A 143 -14.15 9.63 2.74
N PHE A 144 -13.87 8.50 3.38
CA PHE A 144 -12.49 8.08 3.64
C PHE A 144 -11.72 7.72 2.36
N GLY A 145 -12.33 7.03 1.41
CA GLY A 145 -11.71 6.80 0.10
C GLY A 145 -11.27 8.10 -0.57
N ASP A 146 -12.11 9.14 -0.52
CA ASP A 146 -11.78 10.46 -1.04
C ASP A 146 -10.66 11.17 -0.25
N LEU A 147 -10.65 11.03 1.09
CA LEU A 147 -9.56 11.51 1.96
C LEU A 147 -8.24 10.86 1.53
N TYR A 148 -8.26 9.54 1.41
CA TYR A 148 -7.09 8.74 1.08
C TYR A 148 -6.57 9.08 -0.31
N GLU A 149 -7.44 9.21 -1.30
CA GLU A 149 -7.07 9.67 -2.64
C GLU A 149 -6.48 11.08 -2.65
N GLN A 150 -6.91 11.96 -1.74
CA GLN A 150 -6.25 13.26 -1.58
C GLN A 150 -4.84 13.10 -1.03
N ILE A 151 -4.63 12.24 -0.04
CA ILE A 151 -3.30 11.94 0.51
C ILE A 151 -2.37 11.41 -0.59
N LEU A 152 -2.87 10.52 -1.46
CA LEU A 152 -2.09 9.99 -2.58
C LEU A 152 -1.73 11.06 -3.62
N LYS A 153 -2.64 12.00 -3.91
CA LYS A 153 -2.39 13.14 -4.82
C LYS A 153 -1.42 14.15 -4.22
N ASP A 154 -1.52 14.41 -2.92
CA ASP A 154 -0.60 15.28 -2.21
C ASP A 154 0.81 14.68 -2.21
N LEU A 155 0.93 13.34 -2.07
CA LEU A 155 2.21 12.63 -2.24
C LEU A 155 2.81 12.83 -3.63
N GLN A 156 2.00 12.76 -4.69
CA GLN A 156 2.48 13.05 -6.05
C GLN A 156 3.07 14.46 -6.16
N SER A 157 2.49 15.43 -5.45
CA SER A 157 2.90 16.83 -5.50
C SER A 157 4.08 17.15 -4.56
N ALA A 158 4.36 16.26 -3.60
CA ALA A 158 5.39 16.39 -2.59
C ALA A 158 6.79 16.03 -3.13
N GLY A 159 7.40 16.92 -3.92
CA GLY A 159 8.79 16.80 -4.37
C GLY A 159 9.03 15.68 -5.40
N ASN A 160 10.17 14.97 -5.29
CA ASN A 160 10.53 13.87 -6.19
C ASN A 160 9.68 12.58 -5.99
N ALA A 161 8.60 12.64 -5.20
CA ALA A 161 7.69 11.51 -4.98
C ALA A 161 6.67 11.30 -6.12
N GLY A 162 6.72 12.11 -7.18
CA GLY A 162 5.96 11.90 -8.42
C GLY A 162 6.23 10.55 -9.09
N GLU A 163 7.30 9.84 -8.70
CA GLU A 163 7.66 8.48 -9.14
C GLU A 163 6.64 7.40 -8.74
N PHE A 164 5.76 7.62 -7.75
CA PHE A 164 4.94 6.54 -7.14
C PHE A 164 3.44 6.63 -7.42
N TYR A 165 3.01 7.62 -8.20
CA TYR A 165 1.60 7.86 -8.47
C TYR A 165 1.34 7.97 -9.97
N THR A 166 0.47 7.09 -10.45
CA THR A 166 -0.05 7.14 -11.81
C THR A 166 -1.41 7.87 -11.82
N PRO A 167 -1.61 8.90 -12.67
CA PRO A 167 -2.88 9.61 -12.74
C PRO A 167 -4.07 8.67 -12.97
N ARG A 168 -5.17 8.89 -12.24
CA ARG A 168 -6.36 8.02 -12.30
C ARG A 168 -6.98 7.89 -13.69
N ALA A 169 -6.83 8.91 -14.54
CA ALA A 169 -7.27 8.82 -15.93
C ALA A 169 -6.50 7.72 -16.70
N ILE A 170 -5.19 7.60 -16.45
CA ILE A 170 -4.33 6.58 -17.07
C ILE A 170 -4.63 5.20 -16.50
N THR A 171 -4.76 5.06 -15.17
CA THR A 171 -5.09 3.77 -14.56
C THR A 171 -6.44 3.25 -15.05
N LYS A 172 -7.47 4.10 -15.08
CA LYS A 172 -8.79 3.75 -15.60
C LYS A 172 -8.77 3.39 -17.07
N PHE A 173 -8.03 4.14 -17.90
CA PHE A 173 -7.91 3.84 -19.32
C PHE A 173 -7.27 2.46 -19.55
N ILE A 174 -6.10 2.22 -18.94
CA ILE A 174 -5.37 0.95 -19.07
C ILE A 174 -6.20 -0.23 -18.56
N VAL A 175 -6.84 -0.10 -17.40
CA VAL A 175 -7.71 -1.17 -16.86
C VAL A 175 -8.91 -1.41 -17.77
N ALA A 176 -9.53 -0.36 -18.32
CA ALA A 176 -10.67 -0.52 -19.21
C ALA A 176 -10.29 -1.24 -20.53
N VAL A 177 -9.12 -0.98 -21.09
CA VAL A 177 -8.68 -1.62 -22.35
C VAL A 177 -8.12 -3.03 -22.13
N THR A 178 -7.49 -3.28 -20.98
CA THR A 178 -7.02 -4.63 -20.61
C THR A 178 -8.16 -5.51 -20.11
N ASP A 179 -9.20 -4.93 -19.53
CA ASP A 179 -10.42 -5.61 -19.10
C ASP A 179 -10.14 -6.91 -18.32
N PRO A 180 -9.45 -6.84 -17.16
CA PRO A 180 -9.20 -7.99 -16.32
C PRO A 180 -10.51 -8.67 -15.91
N LYS A 181 -10.50 -10.00 -15.84
CA LYS A 181 -11.66 -10.84 -15.53
C LYS A 181 -11.55 -11.45 -14.14
N LEU A 182 -12.68 -11.95 -13.65
CA LEU A 182 -12.70 -12.77 -12.44
C LEU A 182 -12.00 -14.11 -12.70
N GLY A 183 -11.11 -14.49 -11.79
CA GLY A 183 -10.29 -15.71 -11.87
C GLY A 183 -8.95 -15.52 -12.60
N GLU A 184 -8.70 -14.37 -13.23
CA GLU A 184 -7.40 -14.04 -13.83
C GLU A 184 -6.46 -13.48 -12.77
N SER A 185 -5.21 -13.94 -12.77
CA SER A 185 -4.15 -13.35 -11.96
C SER A 185 -3.74 -11.98 -12.51
N ILE A 186 -3.76 -10.96 -11.65
CA ILE A 186 -3.47 -9.57 -11.98
C ILE A 186 -2.26 -9.13 -11.17
N MET A 187 -1.20 -8.66 -11.83
CA MET A 187 0.03 -8.22 -11.17
C MET A 187 0.44 -6.79 -11.56
N ASP A 188 0.91 -6.05 -10.57
CA ASP A 188 1.73 -4.85 -10.76
C ASP A 188 3.09 -5.04 -10.07
N PRO A 189 4.18 -5.30 -10.82
CA PRO A 189 5.52 -5.54 -10.25
C PRO A 189 6.18 -4.28 -9.66
N ALA A 190 5.58 -3.11 -9.82
CA ALA A 190 6.06 -1.83 -9.30
C ALA A 190 4.86 -0.99 -8.83
N CYS A 191 4.11 -1.52 -7.86
CA CYS A 191 2.74 -1.08 -7.63
C CYS A 191 2.59 0.33 -7.04
N GLY A 192 3.68 0.92 -6.52
CA GLY A 192 3.64 2.23 -5.89
C GLY A 192 2.57 2.26 -4.80
N THR A 193 1.65 3.20 -4.92
CA THR A 193 0.50 3.38 -3.99
C THR A 193 -0.73 2.50 -4.30
N GLY A 194 -0.59 1.53 -5.22
CA GLY A 194 -1.64 0.55 -5.55
C GLY A 194 -2.69 1.05 -6.55
N GLY A 195 -2.38 2.09 -7.33
CA GLY A 195 -3.35 2.73 -8.20
C GLY A 195 -3.95 1.85 -9.31
N PHE A 196 -3.12 1.01 -9.94
CA PHE A 196 -3.59 0.03 -10.92
C PHE A 196 -4.37 -1.10 -10.25
N LEU A 197 -3.86 -1.62 -9.14
CA LEU A 197 -4.47 -2.73 -8.39
C LEU A 197 -5.88 -2.38 -7.89
N ALA A 198 -6.04 -1.21 -7.27
CA ALA A 198 -7.33 -0.71 -6.81
C ALA A 198 -8.33 -0.56 -7.98
N CYS A 199 -7.87 0.05 -9.08
CA CYS A 199 -8.69 0.26 -10.26
C CYS A 199 -9.11 -1.07 -10.92
N ALA A 200 -8.22 -2.07 -10.94
CA ALA A 200 -8.52 -3.39 -11.47
C ALA A 200 -9.48 -4.16 -10.57
N PHE A 201 -9.31 -4.06 -9.24
CA PHE A 201 -10.23 -4.65 -8.28
C PHE A 201 -11.66 -4.11 -8.47
N ASP A 202 -11.81 -2.78 -8.53
CA ASP A 202 -13.11 -2.14 -8.76
C ASP A 202 -13.72 -2.52 -10.11
N HIS A 203 -12.91 -2.57 -11.17
CA HIS A 203 -13.35 -3.00 -12.49
C HIS A 203 -13.90 -4.43 -12.45
N VAL A 204 -13.18 -5.36 -11.84
CA VAL A 204 -13.62 -6.76 -11.79
C VAL A 204 -14.85 -6.91 -10.91
N LYS A 205 -14.88 -6.22 -9.76
CA LYS A 205 -16.02 -6.19 -8.85
C LYS A 205 -17.29 -5.69 -9.55
N ALA A 206 -17.20 -4.60 -10.31
CA ALA A 206 -18.35 -4.00 -10.97
C ALA A 206 -18.89 -4.83 -12.15
N ASN A 207 -18.03 -5.57 -12.85
CA ASN A 207 -18.39 -6.22 -14.11
C ASN A 207 -18.56 -7.75 -14.03
N TYR A 208 -17.89 -8.43 -13.09
CA TYR A 208 -17.81 -9.89 -13.07
C TYR A 208 -18.24 -10.55 -11.76
N VAL A 209 -18.26 -9.82 -10.64
CA VAL A 209 -18.65 -10.37 -9.33
C VAL A 209 -20.18 -10.34 -9.16
N LYS A 210 -20.79 -11.50 -8.86
CA LYS A 210 -22.24 -11.64 -8.65
C LYS A 210 -22.61 -12.31 -7.33
N SER A 211 -21.62 -12.87 -6.62
CA SER A 211 -21.80 -13.66 -5.41
C SER A 211 -20.69 -13.41 -4.39
N GLY A 212 -20.87 -13.90 -3.16
CA GLY A 212 -19.81 -13.90 -2.15
C GLY A 212 -18.60 -14.76 -2.56
N ASP A 213 -18.83 -15.89 -3.23
CA ASP A 213 -17.75 -16.76 -3.73
C ASP A 213 -16.90 -16.05 -4.79
N ASP A 214 -17.55 -15.31 -5.71
CA ASP A 214 -16.85 -14.47 -6.68
C ASP A 214 -15.99 -13.41 -5.98
N HIS A 215 -16.50 -12.82 -4.89
CA HIS A 215 -15.75 -11.85 -4.12
C HIS A 215 -14.49 -12.47 -3.48
N GLN A 216 -14.60 -13.70 -2.96
CA GLN A 216 -13.47 -14.44 -2.41
C GLN A 216 -12.41 -14.80 -3.47
N ILE A 217 -12.81 -15.03 -4.72
CA ILE A 217 -11.88 -15.22 -5.84
C ILE A 217 -11.17 -13.91 -6.16
N LEU A 218 -11.93 -12.81 -6.27
CA LEU A 218 -11.39 -11.49 -6.59
C LEU A 218 -10.33 -11.04 -5.57
N GLN A 219 -10.55 -11.26 -4.27
CA GLN A 219 -9.58 -10.87 -3.24
C GLN A 219 -8.21 -11.55 -3.42
N LYS A 220 -8.17 -12.75 -4.02
CA LYS A 220 -6.94 -13.56 -4.14
C LYS A 220 -6.15 -13.29 -5.40
N GLN A 221 -6.74 -12.62 -6.39
CA GLN A 221 -6.16 -12.49 -7.73
C GLN A 221 -5.34 -11.21 -7.95
N ILE A 222 -5.28 -10.32 -6.97
CA ILE A 222 -4.55 -9.05 -7.02
C ILE A 222 -3.16 -9.23 -6.40
N HIS A 223 -2.10 -8.97 -7.16
CA HIS A 223 -0.71 -9.12 -6.72
C HIS A 223 0.07 -7.82 -6.94
N GLY A 224 0.87 -7.43 -5.97
CA GLY A 224 1.67 -6.21 -6.03
C GLY A 224 3.03 -6.39 -5.41
N VAL A 225 4.04 -5.73 -5.96
CA VAL A 225 5.35 -5.61 -5.32
C VAL A 225 5.78 -4.15 -5.34
N GLU A 226 6.24 -3.65 -4.20
CA GLU A 226 6.76 -2.29 -4.07
C GLU A 226 8.03 -2.29 -3.22
N LYS A 227 9.06 -1.59 -3.70
CA LYS A 227 10.39 -1.55 -3.09
C LYS A 227 10.49 -0.57 -1.94
N LYS A 228 9.76 0.55 -1.98
CA LYS A 228 9.85 1.62 -0.98
C LYS A 228 8.74 1.46 0.06
N GLN A 229 9.11 1.55 1.34
CA GLN A 229 8.18 1.35 2.46
C GLN A 229 6.93 2.22 2.42
N LEU A 230 7.10 3.53 2.16
CA LEU A 230 5.97 4.46 2.23
C LEU A 230 4.91 4.17 1.14
N PRO A 231 5.27 4.03 -0.15
CA PRO A 231 4.33 3.56 -1.16
C PRO A 231 3.74 2.17 -0.84
N HIS A 232 4.53 1.22 -0.33
CA HIS A 232 4.03 -0.11 0.06
C HIS A 232 2.95 -0.04 1.16
N LEU A 233 3.19 0.71 2.23
CA LEU A 233 2.23 0.95 3.30
C LEU A 233 0.95 1.59 2.76
N LEU A 234 1.12 2.55 1.85
CA LEU A 234 0.00 3.20 1.20
C LEU A 234 -0.77 2.25 0.28
N CYS A 235 -0.10 1.38 -0.47
CA CYS A 235 -0.74 0.36 -1.29
C CYS A 235 -1.54 -0.63 -0.43
N THR A 236 -0.92 -1.13 0.64
CA THR A 236 -1.53 -2.07 1.58
C THR A 236 -2.81 -1.51 2.17
N THR A 237 -2.77 -0.28 2.69
CA THR A 237 -3.96 0.39 3.22
C THR A 237 -4.99 0.62 2.11
N ASN A 238 -4.57 1.00 0.91
CA ASN A 238 -5.47 1.19 -0.23
C ASN A 238 -6.24 -0.09 -0.59
N MET A 239 -5.56 -1.24 -0.59
CA MET A 239 -6.19 -2.54 -0.86
C MET A 239 -7.24 -2.88 0.20
N MET A 240 -6.96 -2.62 1.48
CA MET A 240 -7.91 -2.82 2.58
C MET A 240 -9.19 -2.00 2.38
N LEU A 241 -9.06 -0.76 1.92
CA LEU A 241 -10.20 0.14 1.67
C LEU A 241 -11.05 -0.27 0.48
N HIS A 242 -10.46 -0.89 -0.53
CA HIS A 242 -11.20 -1.39 -1.69
C HIS A 242 -11.92 -2.72 -1.38
N GLY A 243 -11.64 -3.34 -0.23
CA GLY A 243 -12.29 -4.56 0.24
C GLY A 243 -11.45 -5.82 0.04
N ILE A 244 -10.13 -5.68 -0.11
CA ILE A 244 -9.21 -6.81 0.09
C ILE A 244 -8.92 -6.88 1.59
N GLU A 245 -9.60 -7.77 2.29
CA GLU A 245 -9.56 -7.83 3.75
C GLU A 245 -8.14 -8.12 4.26
N VAL A 246 -7.40 -8.97 3.55
CA VAL A 246 -6.08 -9.44 3.98
C VAL A 246 -5.10 -9.39 2.79
N PRO A 247 -4.48 -8.22 2.50
CA PRO A 247 -3.67 -8.00 1.29
C PRO A 247 -2.26 -8.62 1.36
N VAL A 248 -2.15 -9.90 1.71
CA VAL A 248 -0.87 -10.64 1.82
C VAL A 248 -0.12 -10.76 0.49
N GLN A 249 -0.81 -10.52 -0.63
CA GLN A 249 -0.24 -10.55 -1.98
C GLN A 249 0.54 -9.26 -2.33
N VAL A 250 0.42 -8.18 -1.53
CA VAL A 250 1.18 -6.94 -1.70
C VAL A 250 2.48 -7.03 -0.91
N LYS A 251 3.58 -7.30 -1.60
CA LYS A 251 4.89 -7.57 -0.99
C LYS A 251 5.74 -6.30 -0.92
N HIS A 252 6.42 -6.10 0.21
CA HIS A 252 7.48 -5.10 0.32
C HIS A 252 8.81 -5.74 -0.12
N GLY A 253 9.35 -5.30 -1.25
CA GLY A 253 10.59 -5.87 -1.79
C GLY A 253 10.92 -5.39 -3.20
N ASN A 254 12.11 -5.77 -3.67
CA ASN A 254 12.55 -5.48 -5.03
C ASN A 254 12.23 -6.66 -5.95
N THR A 255 11.31 -6.46 -6.89
CA THR A 255 10.89 -7.48 -7.86
C THR A 255 12.03 -7.99 -8.73
N LEU A 256 13.06 -7.15 -8.97
CA LEU A 256 14.23 -7.49 -9.78
C LEU A 256 15.32 -8.23 -8.99
N ASN A 257 15.16 -8.41 -7.66
CA ASN A 257 16.15 -9.08 -6.80
C ASN A 257 16.03 -10.63 -6.81
N LYS A 258 15.32 -11.18 -7.79
CA LYS A 258 15.13 -12.61 -7.98
C LYS A 258 15.61 -12.99 -9.39
N PRO A 259 16.40 -14.07 -9.56
CA PRO A 259 16.79 -14.55 -10.88
C PRO A 259 15.58 -14.76 -11.79
N LEU A 260 15.65 -14.24 -13.02
CA LEU A 260 14.55 -14.29 -13.99
C LEU A 260 14.06 -15.73 -14.20
N SER A 261 14.99 -16.68 -14.30
CA SER A 261 14.75 -18.12 -14.47
C SER A 261 14.08 -18.82 -13.28
N SER A 262 13.93 -18.15 -12.14
CA SER A 262 13.29 -18.72 -10.94
C SER A 262 11.83 -18.31 -10.78
N TRP A 263 11.29 -17.53 -11.72
CA TRP A 263 9.87 -17.23 -11.77
C TRP A 263 9.11 -18.42 -12.35
N ASP A 264 8.38 -19.13 -11.48
CA ASP A 264 7.43 -20.17 -11.88
C ASP A 264 6.00 -19.61 -12.05
N ASP A 265 5.78 -18.38 -11.61
CA ASP A 265 4.47 -17.74 -11.59
C ASP A 265 4.09 -17.26 -12.99
N GLN A 266 2.92 -17.70 -13.40
CA GLN A 266 2.32 -17.53 -14.71
C GLN A 266 1.16 -16.52 -14.55
N VAL A 267 1.37 -15.26 -14.93
CA VAL A 267 0.43 -14.14 -14.74
C VAL A 267 -0.44 -13.87 -15.97
N ASP A 268 -1.74 -13.70 -15.79
CA ASP A 268 -2.70 -13.46 -16.88
C ASP A 268 -2.74 -12.00 -17.34
N VAL A 269 -2.69 -11.06 -16.39
CA VAL A 269 -2.79 -9.62 -16.66
C VAL A 269 -1.71 -8.86 -15.90
N ILE A 270 -0.88 -8.11 -16.62
CA ILE A 270 0.07 -7.18 -16.01
C ILE A 270 -0.34 -5.75 -16.35
N ILE A 271 -0.52 -4.92 -15.32
CA ILE A 271 -0.85 -3.50 -15.46
C ILE A 271 0.09 -2.71 -14.57
N THR A 272 0.98 -1.92 -15.16
CA THR A 272 2.08 -1.33 -14.38
C THR A 272 2.63 -0.05 -14.99
N ASN A 273 3.21 0.77 -14.12
CA ASN A 273 4.00 1.94 -14.47
C ASN A 273 5.36 1.81 -13.77
N PRO A 274 6.32 1.08 -14.36
CA PRO A 274 7.64 0.90 -13.78
C PRO A 274 8.40 2.23 -13.69
N PRO A 275 9.46 2.31 -12.86
CA PRO A 275 10.29 3.51 -12.78
C PRO A 275 10.85 3.90 -14.16
N PHE A 276 10.68 5.18 -14.54
CA PHE A 276 11.13 5.71 -15.85
C PHE A 276 12.64 5.91 -15.97
N GLY A 277 13.38 5.77 -14.88
CA GLY A 277 14.82 5.93 -14.85
C GLY A 277 15.38 5.55 -13.49
N GLY A 278 16.68 5.74 -13.34
CA GLY A 278 17.43 5.23 -12.21
C GLY A 278 18.23 3.99 -12.58
N THR A 279 19.16 3.65 -11.69
CA THR A 279 19.95 2.42 -11.80
C THR A 279 19.64 1.59 -10.58
N GLU A 280 19.45 0.28 -10.78
CA GLU A 280 19.35 -0.66 -9.67
C GLU A 280 20.71 -0.80 -8.95
N GLU A 281 20.66 -1.40 -7.77
CA GLU A 281 21.88 -1.74 -7.02
C GLU A 281 22.80 -2.64 -7.85
N ASP A 282 24.11 -2.43 -7.73
CA ASP A 282 25.11 -3.23 -8.45
C ASP A 282 24.91 -4.72 -8.18
N GLY A 283 24.75 -5.51 -9.24
CA GLY A 283 24.55 -6.95 -9.19
C GLY A 283 23.11 -7.40 -9.47
N ILE A 284 22.12 -6.52 -9.48
CA ILE A 284 20.74 -6.86 -9.88
C ILE A 284 20.70 -7.32 -11.35
N GLU A 285 21.53 -6.74 -12.21
CA GLU A 285 21.64 -7.15 -13.62
C GLU A 285 22.04 -8.62 -13.79
N LYS A 286 22.69 -9.23 -12.78
CA LYS A 286 23.11 -10.64 -12.82
C LYS A 286 21.96 -11.62 -12.65
N ASN A 287 20.78 -11.14 -12.27
CA ASN A 287 19.55 -11.93 -12.26
C ASN A 287 18.98 -12.15 -13.66
N PHE A 288 19.53 -11.47 -14.68
CA PHE A 288 19.10 -11.53 -16.08
C PHE A 288 20.13 -12.29 -16.94
N PRO A 289 19.71 -12.87 -18.08
CA PRO A 289 20.60 -13.52 -19.03
C PRO A 289 21.80 -12.63 -19.40
N SER A 290 22.98 -13.22 -19.56
CA SER A 290 24.24 -12.46 -19.75
C SER A 290 24.25 -11.57 -20.98
N ASP A 291 23.49 -11.93 -22.01
CA ASP A 291 23.28 -11.19 -23.25
C ASP A 291 22.16 -10.15 -23.16
N MET A 292 21.46 -10.09 -22.02
CA MET A 292 20.38 -9.16 -21.75
C MET A 292 20.59 -8.37 -20.43
N GLN A 293 21.84 -8.18 -20.01
CA GLN A 293 22.15 -7.39 -18.82
C GLN A 293 22.24 -5.91 -19.14
N THR A 294 21.35 -5.11 -18.54
CA THR A 294 21.36 -3.64 -18.64
C THR A 294 21.26 -3.02 -17.24
N ARG A 295 21.65 -1.75 -17.14
CA ARG A 295 21.48 -0.93 -15.93
C ARG A 295 20.22 -0.08 -15.96
N GLU A 296 19.51 -0.05 -17.07
CA GLU A 296 18.27 0.69 -17.23
C GLU A 296 17.13 -0.07 -16.54
N THR A 297 16.64 0.46 -15.41
CA THR A 297 15.60 -0.18 -14.61
C THR A 297 14.33 -0.49 -15.43
N ALA A 298 13.92 0.42 -16.32
CA ALA A 298 12.73 0.23 -17.16
C ALA A 298 12.83 -1.02 -18.06
N ASP A 299 14.01 -1.27 -18.62
CA ASP A 299 14.26 -2.40 -19.52
C ASP A 299 14.33 -3.72 -18.74
N LEU A 300 14.89 -3.72 -17.52
CA LEU A 300 14.85 -4.88 -16.62
C LEU A 300 13.42 -5.27 -16.24
N PHE A 301 12.56 -4.28 -15.96
CA PHE A 301 11.13 -4.53 -15.74
C PHE A 301 10.45 -5.08 -16.99
N LEU A 302 10.78 -4.57 -18.19
CA LEU A 302 10.21 -5.10 -19.43
C LEU A 302 10.58 -6.58 -19.65
N GLN A 303 11.84 -6.95 -19.41
CA GLN A 303 12.29 -8.34 -19.44
C GLN A 303 11.53 -9.22 -18.43
N LEU A 304 11.38 -8.75 -17.19
CA LEU A 304 10.59 -9.43 -16.17
C LEU A 304 9.15 -9.67 -16.63
N ILE A 305 8.49 -8.62 -17.15
CA ILE A 305 7.10 -8.68 -17.59
C ILE A 305 6.93 -9.72 -18.70
N ILE A 306 7.87 -9.80 -19.65
CA ILE A 306 7.85 -10.80 -20.72
C ILE A 306 7.97 -12.22 -20.16
N GLU A 307 8.85 -12.44 -19.19
CA GLU A 307 9.08 -13.77 -18.58
C GLU A 307 7.86 -14.28 -17.79
N VAL A 308 7.29 -13.42 -16.95
CA VAL A 308 6.21 -13.84 -16.02
C VAL A 308 4.83 -13.88 -16.66
N LEU A 309 4.68 -13.37 -17.89
CA LEU A 309 3.39 -13.32 -18.56
C LEU A 309 3.02 -14.67 -19.14
N ASN A 310 1.76 -15.06 -18.94
CA ASN A 310 1.20 -16.26 -19.54
C ASN A 310 1.26 -16.22 -21.06
N THR A 311 1.32 -17.40 -21.70
CA THR A 311 1.31 -17.50 -23.17
C THR A 311 0.09 -16.82 -23.81
N LYS A 312 -1.04 -16.76 -23.08
CA LYS A 312 -2.26 -16.04 -23.47
C LYS A 312 -2.52 -14.78 -22.65
N GLY A 313 -1.56 -14.41 -21.79
CA GLY A 313 -1.63 -13.23 -20.95
C GLY A 313 -1.49 -11.96 -21.77
N ARG A 314 -1.78 -10.83 -21.12
CA ARG A 314 -1.66 -9.50 -21.70
C ARG A 314 -1.07 -8.53 -20.70
N ALA A 315 -0.24 -7.62 -21.20
CA ALA A 315 0.37 -6.57 -20.39
C ALA A 315 0.02 -5.19 -20.96
N ALA A 316 -0.18 -4.22 -20.08
CA ALA A 316 -0.20 -2.80 -20.40
C ALA A 316 0.78 -2.08 -19.48
N VAL A 317 1.80 -1.47 -20.09
CA VAL A 317 2.97 -0.94 -19.41
C VAL A 317 3.15 0.51 -19.82
N VAL A 318 3.32 1.40 -18.85
CA VAL A 318 3.74 2.78 -19.11
C VAL A 318 5.27 2.81 -19.17
N LEU A 319 5.84 3.29 -20.28
CA LEU A 319 7.29 3.33 -20.51
C LEU A 319 7.71 4.73 -20.95
N PRO A 320 8.95 5.16 -20.61
CA PRO A 320 9.50 6.40 -21.14
C PRO A 320 9.86 6.27 -22.63
N ASP A 321 9.94 7.39 -23.33
CA ASP A 321 10.37 7.43 -24.74
C ASP A 321 11.73 6.75 -24.96
N GLY A 322 12.63 6.82 -23.97
CA GLY A 322 13.95 6.19 -24.00
C GLY A 322 13.91 4.68 -24.26
N THR A 323 12.89 3.97 -23.78
CA THR A 323 12.73 2.52 -24.04
C THR A 323 12.40 2.23 -25.51
N LEU A 324 11.81 3.16 -26.25
CA LEU A 324 11.47 2.98 -27.66
C LEU A 324 12.63 3.30 -28.61
N PHE A 325 13.51 4.22 -28.21
CA PHE A 325 14.59 4.76 -29.07
C PHE A 325 16.00 4.46 -28.56
N GLY A 326 16.13 3.80 -27.41
CA GLY A 326 17.40 3.43 -26.82
C GLY A 326 18.17 2.41 -27.65
N GLU A 327 19.43 2.18 -27.28
CA GLU A 327 20.27 1.16 -27.94
C GLU A 327 19.85 -0.28 -27.59
N GLY A 328 18.83 -0.44 -26.75
CA GLY A 328 18.31 -1.71 -26.29
C GLY A 328 19.12 -2.30 -25.14
N VAL A 329 19.00 -3.61 -24.99
CA VAL A 329 19.75 -4.44 -24.04
C VAL A 329 20.89 -5.13 -24.77
#